data_AF-A0A9W6U902-F1
#
_entry.id   AF-A0A9W6U902-F1
#
_cell.length_a   1.000
_cell.length_b   1.000
_cell.length_c   1.000
_cell.angle_alpha   90.00
_cell.angle_beta   90.00
_cell.angle_gamma   90.00
#
_symmetry.space_group_name_H-M   'P 1'
#
loop_
_entity.id
_entity.type
_entity.pdbx_description
1 polymer ?
#
loop_
_entity_poly.entity_id
_entity_poly.type
_entity_poly.pdbx_seq_one_letter_code
_entity_poly.pdbx_strand_id
1 'polypeptide(L)'
;MGRSIVKLDVGGPTMRIGEDEILRTIAASITPREEVDEVLTAIASKKQPRQTVSMPPPTVELDEHLLVVSFDGSARVKRGGGAYGAIVWRLPGWGILAAASEYALT
;
A
#
# COMPACT_ATOMS: atom_id res chain seq x y z
N MET A 1 7.62 -16.23 -7.38
CA MET A 1 7.76 -17.70 -7.49
C MET A 1 9.23 -18.02 -7.65
N GLY A 2 9.76 -18.99 -6.89
CA GLY A 2 11.16 -19.39 -6.95
C GLY A 2 11.73 -19.69 -5.56
N ARG A 3 11.31 -20.79 -4.95
CA ARG A 3 11.94 -21.34 -3.75
C ARG A 3 13.13 -22.19 -4.19
N SER A 4 14.35 -21.71 -3.93
CA SER A 4 15.55 -22.53 -4.10
C SER A 4 15.73 -23.39 -2.85
N ILE A 5 15.30 -24.65 -2.93
CA ILE A 5 15.54 -25.67 -1.90
C ILE A 5 16.76 -26.47 -2.36
N VAL A 6 17.90 -26.28 -1.69
CA VAL A 6 19.06 -27.17 -1.82
C VAL A 6 18.78 -28.42 -0.99
N LYS A 7 18.61 -29.54 -1.68
CA LYS A 7 18.44 -30.86 -1.06
C LYS A 7 19.82 -31.34 -0.63
N LEU A 8 20.08 -31.38 0.68
CA LEU A 8 21.26 -32.05 1.23
C LEU A 8 20.96 -33.55 1.25
N ASP A 9 21.59 -34.29 0.34
CA ASP A 9 21.57 -35.75 0.37
C ASP A 9 22.50 -36.22 1.49
N VAL A 10 21.91 -36.73 2.58
CA VAL A 10 22.66 -37.32 3.70
C VAL A 10 22.74 -38.82 3.45
N GLY A 11 23.60 -39.22 2.50
CA GLY A 11 23.70 -40.60 2.04
C GLY A 11 24.99 -40.94 1.30
N GLY A 12 26.15 -40.79 1.95
CA GLY A 12 27.45 -41.19 1.38
C GLY A 12 28.64 -40.75 2.26
N PRO A 13 29.85 -41.35 2.10
CA PRO A 13 30.91 -41.30 3.08
C PRO A 13 31.33 -39.86 3.37
N THR A 14 31.41 -39.51 4.66
CA THR A 14 31.65 -38.16 5.19
C THR A 14 32.76 -37.42 4.46
N MET A 15 32.38 -36.57 3.50
CA MET A 15 33.24 -35.57 2.90
C MET A 15 33.41 -34.46 3.94
N ARG A 16 34.63 -34.27 4.44
CA ARG A 16 34.99 -33.17 5.33
C ARG A 16 34.96 -31.88 4.51
N ILE A 17 33.83 -31.20 4.48
CA ILE A 17 33.74 -29.84 3.94
C ILE A 17 34.57 -28.96 4.87
N GLY A 18 35.65 -28.38 4.35
CA GLY A 18 36.52 -27.48 5.12
C GLY A 18 35.81 -26.15 5.39
N GLU A 19 36.14 -25.51 6.52
CA GLU A 19 35.59 -24.20 6.90
C GLU A 19 35.78 -23.16 5.77
N ASP A 20 36.91 -23.23 5.07
CA ASP A 20 37.25 -22.35 3.93
C ASP A 20 36.30 -22.50 2.73
N GLU A 21 35.76 -23.70 2.50
CA GLU A 21 34.83 -23.96 1.41
C GLU A 21 33.46 -23.33 1.70
N ILE A 22 33.01 -23.44 2.95
CA ILE A 22 31.77 -22.82 3.43
C ILE A 22 31.87 -21.30 3.38
N LEU A 23 32.98 -20.72 3.84
CA LEU A 23 33.22 -19.28 3.82
C LEU A 23 33.23 -18.71 2.40
N ARG A 24 33.82 -19.45 1.44
CA ARG A 24 33.84 -19.05 0.03
C ARG A 24 32.44 -19.06 -0.58
N THR A 25 31.63 -20.07 -0.26
CA THR A 25 30.23 -20.13 -0.73
C THR A 25 29.39 -19.02 -0.13
N ILE A 26 29.55 -18.71 1.17
CA ILE A 26 28.85 -17.61 1.82
C ILE A 26 29.24 -16.28 1.16
N ALA A 27 30.55 -16.01 1.02
CA ALA A 27 31.05 -14.77 0.40
C ALA A 27 30.55 -14.58 -1.04
N ALA A 28 30.44 -15.65 -1.83
CA ALA A 28 29.91 -15.59 -3.20
C ALA A 28 28.39 -15.41 -3.28
N SER A 29 27.66 -15.70 -2.19
CA SER A 29 26.19 -15.60 -2.13
C SER A 29 25.67 -14.30 -1.52
N ILE A 30 26.55 -13.48 -0.93
CA ILE A 30 26.17 -12.17 -0.36
C ILE A 30 26.07 -11.16 -1.49
N THR A 31 24.85 -10.68 -1.75
CA THR A 31 24.62 -9.57 -2.67
C THR A 31 25.29 -8.30 -2.15
N PRO A 32 26.07 -7.58 -2.98
CA PRO A 32 26.65 -6.28 -2.61
C PRO A 32 25.58 -5.30 -2.13
N ARG A 33 25.93 -4.47 -1.15
CA ARG A 33 24.97 -3.53 -0.55
C ARG A 33 24.52 -2.46 -1.54
N GLU A 34 25.38 -2.12 -2.49
CA GLU A 34 25.14 -1.16 -3.57
C GLU A 34 24.00 -1.63 -4.48
N GLU A 35 23.97 -2.91 -4.86
CA GLU A 35 22.87 -3.49 -5.66
C GLU A 35 21.54 -3.44 -4.90
N VAL A 36 21.58 -3.69 -3.58
CA VAL A 36 20.39 -3.57 -2.73
C VAL A 36 19.92 -2.12 -2.66
N ASP A 37 20.82 -1.16 -2.53
CA ASP A 37 20.48 0.27 -2.43
C ASP A 37 19.89 0.83 -3.73
N GLU A 38 20.40 0.39 -4.89
CA GLU A 38 19.84 0.72 -6.21
C GLU A 38 18.42 0.20 -6.36
N VAL A 39 18.16 -1.05 -5.96
CA VAL A 39 16.82 -1.65 -5.99
C VAL A 39 15.88 -0.90 -5.03
N LEU A 40 16.35 -0.60 -3.81
CA LEU A 40 15.57 0.15 -2.83
C LEU A 40 15.24 1.57 -3.31
N THR A 41 16.16 2.22 -4.01
CA THR A 41 15.97 3.53 -4.64
C THR A 41 14.99 3.46 -5.81
N ALA A 42 15.05 2.40 -6.62
CA ALA A 42 14.14 2.19 -7.75
C ALA A 42 12.69 1.91 -7.29
N ILE A 43 12.50 1.19 -6.19
CA ILE A 43 11.17 0.90 -5.63
C ILE A 43 10.66 1.98 -4.67
N ALA A 44 11.51 2.94 -4.28
CA ALA A 44 11.10 4.02 -3.40
C ALA A 44 9.94 4.78 -4.04
N SER A 45 8.86 4.96 -3.27
CA SER A 45 7.73 5.78 -3.68
C SER A 45 8.23 7.19 -4.00
N LYS A 46 8.22 7.56 -5.29
CA LYS A 46 8.42 8.94 -5.70
C LYS A 46 7.24 9.73 -5.15
N LYS A 47 7.48 10.55 -4.12
CA LYS A 47 6.47 11.50 -3.60
C LYS A 47 5.95 12.33 -4.77
N GLN A 48 4.80 11.95 -5.31
CA GLN A 48 4.15 12.78 -6.31
C GLN A 48 3.81 14.12 -5.65
N PRO A 49 4.08 15.26 -6.32
CA PRO A 49 3.48 16.52 -5.92
C PRO A 49 1.98 16.31 -5.80
N ARG A 50 1.35 16.89 -4.78
CA ARG A 50 -0.12 16.86 -4.65
C ARG A 50 -0.71 17.33 -5.98
N GLN A 51 -1.33 16.42 -6.72
CA GLN A 51 -2.03 16.76 -7.95
C GLN A 51 -3.36 17.36 -7.54
N THR A 52 -3.44 18.69 -7.55
CA THR A 52 -4.72 19.39 -7.47
C THR A 52 -5.39 19.26 -8.82
N VAL A 53 -6.25 18.26 -8.98
CA VAL A 53 -7.12 18.17 -10.15
C VAL A 53 -8.18 19.26 -10.02
N SER A 54 -8.11 20.27 -10.87
CA SER A 54 -9.17 21.28 -10.99
C SER A 54 -10.30 20.68 -11.84
N MET A 55 -11.28 20.05 -11.20
CA MET A 55 -12.53 19.68 -11.88
C MET A 55 -13.44 20.91 -11.96
N PRO A 56 -13.96 21.26 -13.16
CA PRO A 56 -15.02 22.25 -13.24
C PRO A 56 -16.24 21.76 -12.44
N PRO A 57 -16.98 22.65 -11.77
CA PRO A 57 -18.21 22.27 -11.08
C PRO A 57 -19.17 21.60 -12.07
N PRO A 58 -19.88 20.53 -11.68
CA PRO A 58 -20.91 19.96 -12.53
C PRO A 58 -22.00 21.01 -12.78
N THR A 59 -22.31 21.28 -14.05
CA THR A 59 -23.46 22.09 -14.44
C THR A 59 -24.71 21.24 -14.25
N VAL A 60 -25.55 21.60 -13.30
CA VAL A 60 -26.88 20.99 -13.10
C VAL A 60 -27.91 22.00 -13.56
N GLU A 61 -28.76 21.59 -14.51
CA GLU A 61 -29.87 22.40 -15.00
C GLU A 61 -30.88 22.64 -13.85
N LEU A 62 -31.52 23.82 -13.83
CA LEU A 62 -32.32 24.28 -12.68
C LEU A 62 -33.55 23.39 -12.38
N ASP A 63 -34.06 22.67 -13.39
CA ASP A 63 -35.23 21.79 -13.29
C ASP A 63 -34.87 20.34 -12.91
N GLU A 64 -33.58 20.04 -12.71
CA GLU A 64 -33.11 18.71 -12.32
C GLU A 64 -32.81 18.64 -10.82
N HIS A 65 -33.39 17.65 -10.14
CA HIS A 65 -33.03 17.33 -8.76
C HIS A 65 -31.96 16.25 -8.73
N LEU A 66 -30.70 16.66 -8.61
CA LEU A 66 -29.57 15.74 -8.45
C LEU A 66 -29.26 15.47 -6.98
N LEU A 67 -28.86 14.23 -6.68
CA LEU A 67 -28.32 13.83 -5.38
C LEU A 67 -26.81 13.72 -5.48
N VAL A 68 -26.09 14.43 -4.60
CA VAL A 68 -24.64 14.29 -4.43
C VAL A 68 -24.37 13.59 -3.12
N VAL A 69 -23.53 12.56 -3.14
CA VAL A 69 -23.09 11.87 -1.93
C VAL A 69 -21.61 12.14 -1.74
N SER A 70 -21.25 12.78 -0.62
CA SER A 70 -19.86 12.96 -0.21
C SER A 70 -19.56 12.06 0.98
N PHE A 71 -18.50 11.26 0.91
CA PHE A 71 -18.07 10.42 2.02
C PHE A 71 -16.56 10.55 2.23
N ASP A 72 -16.12 10.45 3.47
CA ASP A 72 -14.70 10.40 3.84
C ASP A 72 -14.50 9.52 5.08
N GLY A 73 -13.29 8.99 5.24
CA GLY A 73 -12.92 8.10 6.32
C GLY A 73 -11.50 8.34 6.85
N SER A 74 -11.32 8.09 8.13
CA SER A 74 -10.03 8.14 8.82
C SER A 74 -9.71 6.79 9.46
N ALA A 75 -8.45 6.36 9.35
CA ALA A 75 -7.94 5.18 10.04
C ALA A 75 -6.97 5.61 11.16
N ARG A 76 -7.12 5.06 12.36
CA ARG A 76 -6.18 5.29 13.47
C ARG A 76 -5.23 4.10 13.63
N VAL A 77 -3.99 4.30 13.18
CA VAL A 77 -2.90 3.30 13.20
C VAL A 77 -2.62 2.72 14.59
N LYS A 78 -2.83 3.49 15.67
CA LYS A 78 -2.46 3.06 17.04
C LYS A 78 -3.61 2.44 17.87
N ARG A 79 -4.85 2.48 17.39
CA ARG A 79 -6.02 2.07 18.19
C ARG A 79 -6.88 0.97 17.56
N GLY A 80 -6.46 0.39 16.43
CA GLY A 80 -7.22 -0.66 15.75
C GLY A 80 -8.65 -0.22 15.43
N GLY A 81 -8.81 0.99 14.90
CA GLY A 81 -10.14 1.51 14.59
C GLY A 81 -10.11 2.74 13.70
N GLY A 82 -11.23 3.04 13.06
CA GLY A 82 -11.40 4.13 12.11
C GLY A 82 -12.75 4.82 12.26
N ALA A 83 -12.85 6.06 11.81
CA ALA A 83 -14.11 6.79 11.73
C ALA A 83 -14.46 7.02 10.27
N TYR A 84 -15.74 7.01 9.92
CA TYR A 84 -16.19 7.44 8.60
C TYR A 84 -17.43 8.32 8.72
N GLY A 85 -17.68 9.11 7.68
CA GLY A 85 -18.87 9.94 7.56
C GLY A 85 -19.32 10.08 6.12
N ALA A 86 -20.63 10.27 5.94
CA ALA A 86 -21.26 10.50 4.64
C ALA A 86 -22.36 11.55 4.76
N ILE A 87 -22.51 12.38 3.72
CA ILE A 87 -23.55 13.40 3.59
C ILE A 87 -24.20 13.26 2.22
N VAL A 88 -25.52 13.31 2.18
CA VAL A 88 -26.33 13.37 0.96
C VAL A 88 -26.85 14.80 0.78
N TRP A 89 -26.56 15.40 -0.36
CA TRP A 89 -26.94 16.76 -0.74
C TRP A 89 -27.95 16.75 -1.88
N ARG A 90 -28.86 17.74 -1.92
CA ARG A 90 -29.78 18.01 -3.04
C ARG A 90 -29.31 19.22 -3.83
N LEU A 91 -29.08 19.06 -5.12
CA LEU A 91 -28.80 20.15 -6.07
C LEU A 91 -30.09 20.72 -6.69
N PRO A 92 -30.04 21.96 -7.22
CA PRO A 92 -28.90 22.91 -7.19
C PRO A 92 -28.75 23.66 -5.86
N GLY A 93 -29.70 23.53 -4.93
CA GLY A 93 -29.73 24.29 -3.67
C GLY A 93 -28.73 23.87 -2.58
N TRP A 94 -27.90 22.85 -2.83
CA TRP A 94 -26.95 22.26 -1.87
C TRP A 94 -27.55 21.93 -0.49
N GLY A 95 -28.83 21.54 -0.46
CA GLY A 95 -29.52 21.23 0.80
C GLY A 95 -29.10 19.86 1.34
N ILE A 96 -28.82 19.75 2.64
CA ILE A 96 -28.53 18.46 3.28
C ILE A 96 -29.82 17.66 3.41
N LEU A 97 -29.83 16.44 2.87
CA LEU A 97 -30.95 15.50 3.01
C LEU A 97 -30.70 14.47 4.11
N ALA A 98 -29.46 14.02 4.24
CA ALA A 98 -29.06 13.06 5.26
C ALA A 98 -27.58 13.20 5.58
N ALA A 99 -27.21 12.89 6.82
CA ALA A 99 -25.83 12.77 7.24
C ALA A 99 -25.71 11.60 8.22
N ALA A 100 -24.65 10.82 8.09
CA ALA A 100 -24.33 9.71 8.97
C ALA A 100 -22.84 9.66 9.25
N SER A 101 -22.45 9.21 10.43
CA SER A 101 -21.06 8.91 10.78
C SER A 101 -21.00 7.81 11.81
N GLU A 102 -19.90 7.05 11.79
CA GLU A 102 -19.69 5.95 12.72
C GLU A 102 -18.20 5.78 13.01
N TYR A 103 -17.90 5.17 14.16
CA TYR A 103 -16.58 4.69 14.51
C TYR A 103 -16.58 3.17 14.55
N ALA A 104 -15.75 2.55 13.70
CA ALA A 104 -15.59 1.10 13.64
C ALA A 104 -14.28 0.68 14.33
N LEU A 105 -14.37 -0.33 15.20
CA LEU A 105 -13.21 -1.08 15.68
C LEU A 105 -12.87 -2.17 14.65
N THR A 106 -11.60 -2.33 14.32
CA THR A 106 -11.09 -3.39 13.44
C THR A 106 -10.56 -4.57 14.23
#